data_AF-A0A7X8C3P5-F1
#
_entry.id   AF-A0A7X8C3P5-F1
#
_cell.length_a   1.000
_cell.length_b   1.000
_cell.length_c   1.000
_cell.angle_alpha   90.00
_cell.angle_beta   90.00
_cell.angle_gamma   90.00
#
_symmetry.space_group_name_H-M   'P 1'
#
loop_
_entity.id
_entity.type
_entity.pdbx_description
1 polymer ?
#
loop_
_entity_poly.entity_id
_entity_poly.type
_entity_poly.pdbx_seq_one_letter_code
_entity_poly.pdbx_strand_id
1 'polypeptide(L)'
;MSTIKYLSEDATLFLVQRLIAKINSSSGSFSGNYNDLTNKPTKLSEFTNDSNFQTDSQVLTAITNAMSDITGFSAVIVETLPTTGETNKIYLVVKEGTADDGYNEYMWIDSKWEFIGSTSVDMTDYIKRTDMVALTNQEILDIIALAEV
;
A
#
# COMPACT_ATOMS: atom_id res chain seq x y z
N MET A 1 6.55 83.35 42.55
CA MET A 1 6.11 83.00 41.19
C MET A 1 7.24 82.26 40.50
N SER A 2 7.04 81.01 40.09
CA SER A 2 8.06 80.26 39.36
C SER A 2 7.98 80.65 37.88
N THR A 3 9.03 81.27 37.36
CA THR A 3 9.10 81.64 35.94
C THR A 3 9.44 80.40 35.12
N ILE A 4 8.52 79.95 34.28
CA ILE A 4 8.81 78.89 33.31
C ILE A 4 9.86 79.44 32.33
N LYS A 5 11.04 78.83 32.33
CA LYS A 5 12.15 79.25 31.47
C LYS A 5 11.94 78.62 30.09
N TYR A 6 11.48 79.42 29.14
CA TYR A 6 11.42 79.02 27.74
C TYR A 6 12.84 78.85 27.19
N LEU A 7 13.02 77.85 26.34
CA LEU A 7 14.25 77.68 25.56
C LEU A 7 14.36 78.82 24.54
N SER A 8 15.57 79.12 24.09
CA SER A 8 15.75 80.00 22.94
C SER A 8 15.11 79.39 21.69
N GLU A 9 14.79 80.22 20.70
CA GLU A 9 14.27 79.76 19.42
C GLU A 9 15.21 78.74 18.77
N ASP A 10 16.52 78.98 18.81
CA ASP A 10 17.55 78.07 18.29
C ASP A 10 17.56 76.71 19.00
N ALA A 11 17.43 76.70 20.33
CA ALA A 11 17.40 75.46 21.11
C ALA A 11 16.11 74.67 20.86
N THR A 12 15.00 75.39 20.66
CA THR A 12 13.71 74.79 20.29
C THR A 12 13.79 74.18 18.90
N LEU A 13 14.38 74.90 17.93
CA LEU A 13 14.58 74.44 16.57
C LEU A 13 15.47 73.20 16.50
N PHE A 14 16.56 73.18 17.28
CA PHE A 14 17.45 72.02 17.40
C PHE A 14 16.71 70.78 17.93
N LEU A 15 15.90 70.96 18.97
CA LEU A 15 15.16 69.86 19.58
C LEU A 15 14.09 69.30 18.62
N VAL A 16 13.36 70.18 17.91
CA VAL A 16 12.37 69.80 16.91
C VAL A 16 13.01 69.03 15.75
N GLN A 17 14.15 69.49 15.24
CA GLN A 17 14.88 68.76 14.19
C GLN A 17 15.35 67.38 14.67
N ARG A 18 15.83 67.26 15.92
CA ARG A 18 16.21 65.97 16.51
C ARG A 18 15.02 65.02 16.66
N LEU A 19 13.85 65.54 17.00
CA LEU A 19 12.62 64.75 17.09
C LEU A 19 12.16 64.27 15.71
N ILE A 20 12.13 65.16 14.72
CA ILE A 20 11.79 64.81 13.33
C ILE A 20 12.76 63.75 12.79
N ALA A 21 14.07 63.89 13.04
CA ALA A 21 15.06 62.90 12.63
C ALA A 21 14.82 61.53 13.27
N LYS A 22 14.44 61.49 14.56
CA LYS A 22 14.07 60.24 15.24
C LYS A 22 12.80 59.61 14.67
N ILE A 23 11.79 60.42 14.38
CA ILE A 23 10.52 59.96 13.78
C ILE A 23 10.76 59.41 12.38
N ASN A 24 11.51 60.11 11.54
CA ASN A 24 11.84 59.67 10.18
C ASN A 24 12.77 58.46 10.15
N SER A 25 13.52 58.23 11.23
CA SER A 25 14.32 57.00 11.41
C SER A 25 13.47 55.81 11.91
N SER A 26 12.23 56.05 12.34
CA SER A 26 11.32 55.02 12.88
C SER A 26 10.38 54.40 11.84
N SER A 27 10.30 54.96 10.63
CA SER A 27 9.37 54.56 9.55
C SER A 27 9.88 53.42 8.65
N GLY A 28 10.79 52.57 9.13
CA GLY A 28 11.56 51.66 8.27
C GLY A 28 11.32 50.16 8.42
N SER A 29 10.28 49.68 9.11
CA SER A 29 10.31 48.27 9.54
C SER A 29 9.52 47.25 8.71
N PHE A 30 8.65 47.64 7.77
CA PHE A 30 8.00 46.70 6.85
C PHE A 30 7.49 47.39 5.56
N SER A 31 8.13 47.11 4.43
CA SER A 31 7.81 47.61 3.08
C SER A 31 6.74 46.77 2.36
N GLY A 32 6.17 45.76 3.03
CA GLY A 32 5.34 44.73 2.41
C GLY A 32 6.15 43.55 1.88
N ASN A 33 7.49 43.65 1.80
CA ASN A 33 8.35 42.53 1.47
C ASN A 33 8.47 41.59 2.68
N TYR A 34 8.14 40.30 2.50
CA TYR A 34 8.29 39.27 3.52
C TYR A 34 9.71 39.25 4.12
N ASN A 35 10.73 39.63 3.34
CA ASN A 35 12.12 39.65 3.79
C ASN A 35 12.41 40.66 4.90
N ASP A 36 11.57 41.66 5.09
CA ASP A 36 11.74 42.69 6.14
C ASP A 36 11.48 42.14 7.54
N LEU A 37 10.79 41.00 7.66
CA LEU A 37 10.50 40.36 8.94
C LEU A 37 11.77 39.70 9.51
N THR A 38 12.15 40.11 10.72
CA THR A 38 13.12 39.40 11.55
C THR A 38 12.44 38.16 12.16
N ASN A 39 13.19 37.07 12.36
CA ASN A 39 12.69 35.79 12.91
C ASN A 39 11.53 35.14 12.14
N LYS A 40 11.39 35.46 10.85
CA LYS A 40 10.43 34.79 9.97
C LYS A 40 10.79 33.30 9.80
N PRO A 41 9.79 32.39 9.78
CA PRO A 41 10.05 31.02 9.45
C PRO A 41 10.65 30.90 8.03
N THR A 42 11.70 30.09 7.92
CA THR A 42 12.40 29.82 6.65
C THR A 42 12.37 28.34 6.29
N LYS A 43 12.04 27.46 7.24
CA LYS A 43 11.92 26.01 7.02
C LYS A 43 10.52 25.53 7.35
N LEU A 44 10.04 24.51 6.63
CA LEU A 44 8.76 23.88 6.93
C LEU A 44 8.69 23.32 8.37
N SER A 45 9.82 22.86 8.91
CA SER A 45 9.90 22.31 10.28
C SER A 45 9.65 23.34 11.38
N GLU A 46 9.65 24.64 11.06
CA GLU A 46 9.37 25.71 12.02
C GLU A 46 7.86 25.99 12.15
N PHE A 47 7.04 25.41 11.26
CA PHE A 47 5.59 25.50 11.33
C PHE A 47 5.03 24.38 12.21
N THR A 48 3.98 24.71 12.96
CA THR A 48 3.17 23.69 13.65
C THR A 48 2.15 23.13 12.67
N ASN A 49 2.02 21.81 12.63
CA ASN A 49 1.01 21.14 11.80
C ASN A 49 -0.38 21.27 12.44
N ASP A 50 -1.05 22.40 12.19
CA ASP A 50 -2.36 22.75 12.73
C ASP A 50 -3.54 22.05 12.02
N SER A 51 -3.31 21.61 10.79
CA SER A 51 -4.29 21.00 9.89
C SER A 51 -4.22 19.47 9.89
N ASN A 52 -3.40 18.88 10.77
CA ASN A 52 -3.21 17.43 10.91
C ASN A 52 -2.79 16.72 9.61
N PHE A 53 -1.91 17.33 8.81
CA PHE A 53 -1.29 16.66 7.67
C PHE A 53 -0.58 15.38 8.12
N GLN A 54 -0.65 14.33 7.31
CA GLN A 54 -0.01 13.06 7.63
C GLN A 54 1.48 13.11 7.31
N THR A 55 2.29 12.52 8.18
CA THR A 55 3.72 12.26 7.96
C THR A 55 3.92 10.95 7.18
N ASP A 56 5.08 10.77 6.56
CA ASP A 56 5.45 9.54 5.86
C ASP A 56 5.29 8.29 6.75
N SER A 57 5.63 8.39 8.04
CA SER A 57 5.48 7.29 9.00
C SER A 57 4.01 6.95 9.28
N GLN A 58 3.14 7.96 9.41
CA GLN A 58 1.72 7.74 9.60
C GLN A 58 1.07 7.12 8.35
N VAL A 59 1.46 7.60 7.17
CA VAL A 59 1.00 7.04 5.89
C VAL A 59 1.44 5.58 5.76
N LEU A 60 2.72 5.27 6.01
CA LEU A 60 3.22 3.90 5.98
C LEU A 60 2.48 2.99 6.95
N THR A 61 2.22 3.48 8.17
CA THR A 61 1.47 2.73 9.19
C THR A 61 0.04 2.45 8.73
N ALA A 62 -0.65 3.46 8.19
CA ALA A 62 -2.01 3.31 7.68
C ALA A 62 -2.09 2.29 6.53
N ILE A 63 -1.14 2.35 5.59
CA ILE A 63 -1.04 1.39 4.48
C ILE A 63 -0.78 -0.01 5.00
N THR A 64 0.20 -0.17 5.89
CA THR A 64 0.57 -1.48 6.47
C THR A 64 -0.61 -2.10 7.19
N ASN A 65 -1.33 -1.32 7.99
CA ASN A 65 -2.53 -1.78 8.69
C ASN A 65 -3.64 -2.18 7.70
N ALA A 66 -3.88 -1.36 6.67
CA ALA A 66 -4.89 -1.67 5.64
C ALA A 66 -4.55 -2.95 4.83
N MET A 67 -3.27 -3.27 4.69
CA MET A 67 -2.80 -4.48 4.00
C MET A 67 -2.72 -5.72 4.90
N SER A 68 -2.59 -5.54 6.21
CA SER A 68 -2.40 -6.63 7.17
C SER A 68 -3.54 -7.66 7.13
N ASP A 69 -4.75 -7.21 6.78
CA ASP A 69 -5.95 -8.05 6.75
C ASP A 69 -6.22 -8.65 5.35
N ILE A 70 -5.48 -8.24 4.31
CA ILE A 70 -5.57 -8.85 2.98
C ILE A 70 -4.96 -10.24 3.05
N THR A 71 -5.81 -11.18 3.40
CA THR A 71 -5.48 -12.60 3.58
C THR A 71 -5.98 -13.38 2.38
N GLY A 72 -5.27 -13.23 1.25
CA GLY A 72 -5.42 -14.15 0.13
C GLY A 72 -4.76 -15.49 0.45
N PHE A 73 -5.29 -16.56 -0.12
CA PHE A 73 -4.54 -17.82 -0.17
C PHE A 73 -3.37 -17.68 -1.14
N SER A 74 -2.18 -18.14 -0.72
CA SER A 74 -1.00 -18.24 -1.58
C SER A 74 -0.60 -19.69 -1.77
N ALA A 75 -0.34 -20.10 -3.01
CA ALA A 75 0.18 -21.43 -3.31
C ALA A 75 1.72 -21.41 -3.34
N VAL A 76 2.35 -22.35 -2.63
CA VAL A 76 3.80 -22.48 -2.56
C VAL A 76 4.20 -23.91 -2.91
N ILE A 77 5.04 -24.06 -3.94
CA ILE A 77 5.58 -25.36 -4.35
C ILE A 77 6.82 -25.66 -3.50
N VAL A 78 6.85 -26.85 -2.89
CA VAL A 78 7.96 -27.33 -2.07
C VAL A 78 8.29 -28.79 -2.43
N GLU A 79 9.56 -29.15 -2.36
CA GLU A 79 9.97 -30.56 -2.53
C GLU A 79 9.51 -31.43 -1.37
N THR A 80 9.59 -30.90 -0.14
CA THR A 80 9.10 -31.56 1.08
C THR A 80 8.43 -30.53 1.98
N LEU A 81 7.45 -30.97 2.79
CA LEU A 81 6.79 -30.09 3.74
C LEU A 81 7.79 -29.62 4.81
N PRO A 82 7.85 -28.30 5.10
CA PRO A 82 8.67 -27.79 6.19
C PRO A 82 8.16 -28.28 7.56
N THR A 83 8.92 -28.00 8.62
CA THR A 83 8.55 -28.41 9.99
C THR A 83 7.23 -27.81 10.48
N THR A 84 6.91 -26.60 10.01
CA THR A 84 5.67 -25.87 10.28
C THR A 84 5.25 -25.09 9.03
N GLY A 85 3.96 -24.87 8.83
CA GLY A 85 3.45 -23.98 7.79
C GLY A 85 2.99 -22.62 8.31
N GLU A 86 2.75 -21.71 7.38
CA GLU A 86 2.19 -20.39 7.66
C GLU A 86 0.68 -20.36 7.33
N THR A 87 -0.06 -19.50 8.04
CA THR A 87 -1.49 -19.26 7.79
C THR A 87 -1.72 -18.79 6.34
N ASN A 88 -2.84 -19.21 5.73
CA ASN A 88 -3.26 -18.87 4.36
C ASN A 88 -2.27 -19.30 3.26
N LYS A 89 -1.39 -20.28 3.53
CA LYS A 89 -0.58 -20.93 2.50
C LYS A 89 -1.10 -22.32 2.19
N ILE A 90 -1.25 -22.60 0.89
CA ILE A 90 -1.44 -23.94 0.35
C ILE A 90 -0.08 -24.42 -0.14
N TYR A 91 0.42 -25.50 0.44
CA TYR A 91 1.70 -26.11 0.08
C TYR A 91 1.46 -27.20 -0.95
N LEU A 92 2.13 -27.09 -2.10
CA LEU A 92 2.06 -28.04 -3.21
C LEU A 92 3.31 -28.92 -3.19
N VAL A 93 3.14 -30.20 -2.90
CA VAL A 93 4.22 -31.20 -2.88
C VAL A 93 4.05 -32.11 -4.07
N VAL A 94 5.12 -32.34 -4.85
CA VAL A 94 5.06 -33.23 -6.02
C VAL A 94 4.54 -34.61 -5.61
N LYS A 95 3.58 -35.13 -6.37
CA LYS A 95 3.03 -36.47 -6.21
C LYS A 95 3.90 -37.46 -7.00
N GLU A 96 4.51 -38.39 -6.29
CA GLU A 96 5.31 -39.45 -6.90
C GLU A 96 4.46 -40.31 -7.86
N GLY A 97 5.00 -40.60 -9.04
CA GLY A 97 4.44 -41.58 -9.97
C GLY A 97 3.32 -41.09 -10.91
N THR A 98 2.98 -39.80 -10.92
CA THR A 98 2.08 -39.22 -11.94
C THR A 98 2.88 -38.51 -13.03
N ALA A 99 2.79 -39.01 -14.26
CA ALA A 99 3.19 -38.24 -15.43
C ALA A 99 2.17 -37.10 -15.59
N ASP A 100 2.67 -35.86 -15.52
CA ASP A 100 1.95 -34.58 -15.57
C ASP A 100 1.23 -34.14 -14.27
N ASP A 101 1.57 -32.92 -13.84
CA ASP A 101 0.86 -31.99 -12.96
C ASP A 101 0.07 -32.56 -11.75
N GLY A 102 0.62 -33.56 -11.07
CA GLY A 102 0.10 -34.04 -9.79
C GLY A 102 0.86 -33.42 -8.61
N TYR A 103 0.29 -32.40 -7.96
CA TYR A 103 0.69 -31.99 -6.63
C TYR A 103 -0.32 -32.52 -5.62
N ASN A 104 0.17 -32.93 -4.45
CA ASN A 104 -0.63 -33.04 -3.25
C ASN A 104 -0.67 -31.67 -2.57
N GLU A 105 -1.86 -31.25 -2.15
CA GLU A 105 -2.14 -29.96 -1.56
C GLU A 105 -2.25 -30.11 -0.04
N TYR A 106 -1.52 -29.27 0.69
CA TYR A 106 -1.49 -29.30 2.16
C TYR A 106 -1.70 -27.92 2.75
N MET A 107 -2.25 -27.88 3.96
CA MET A 107 -2.31 -26.69 4.81
C MET A 107 -1.82 -27.00 6.22
N TRP A 108 -1.27 -25.99 6.90
CA TRP A 108 -0.93 -26.09 8.31
C TRP A 108 -2.09 -25.60 9.18
N ILE A 109 -2.75 -26.52 9.88
CA ILE A 109 -3.95 -26.26 10.68
C ILE A 109 -3.76 -26.95 12.03
N ASP A 110 -4.05 -26.28 13.14
CA ASP A 110 -3.93 -26.83 14.50
C ASP A 110 -2.57 -27.49 14.80
N SER A 111 -1.48 -26.83 14.39
CA SER A 111 -0.10 -27.30 14.58
C SER A 111 0.23 -28.64 13.91
N LYS A 112 -0.47 -28.98 12.83
CA LYS A 112 -0.22 -30.18 12.01
C LYS A 112 -0.43 -29.90 10.52
N TRP A 113 0.16 -30.75 9.68
CA TRP A 113 -0.10 -30.78 8.25
C TRP A 113 -1.41 -31.52 7.96
N GLU A 114 -2.32 -30.84 7.29
CA GLU A 114 -3.56 -31.42 6.75
C GLU A 114 -3.43 -31.56 5.24
N PHE A 115 -3.71 -32.76 4.73
CA PHE A 115 -3.90 -33.00 3.31
C PHE A 115 -5.29 -32.50 2.92
N ILE A 116 -5.35 -31.56 1.99
CA ILE A 116 -6.60 -30.89 1.61
C ILE A 116 -7.05 -31.22 0.19
N GLY A 117 -6.18 -31.80 -0.63
CA GLY A 117 -6.52 -32.11 -2.01
C GLY A 117 -5.32 -32.55 -2.84
N SER A 118 -5.56 -32.73 -4.13
CA SER A 118 -4.53 -32.96 -5.13
C SER A 118 -4.96 -32.32 -6.44
N THR A 119 -4.01 -31.79 -7.20
CA THR A 119 -4.26 -31.28 -8.56
C THR A 119 -4.48 -32.40 -9.59
N SER A 120 -4.25 -33.65 -9.20
CA SER A 120 -4.41 -34.83 -10.04
C SER A 120 -5.88 -35.17 -10.21
N VAL A 121 -6.29 -35.38 -11.46
CA VAL A 121 -7.64 -35.83 -11.83
C VAL A 121 -7.62 -37.33 -12.09
N ASP A 122 -8.52 -38.08 -11.45
CA ASP A 122 -8.68 -39.51 -11.74
C ASP A 122 -9.43 -39.68 -13.07
N MET A 123 -8.77 -40.33 -14.03
CA MET A 123 -9.32 -40.64 -15.35
C MET A 123 -9.57 -42.14 -15.54
N THR A 124 -9.48 -42.96 -14.49
CA THR A 124 -9.52 -44.44 -14.58
C THR A 124 -10.82 -44.95 -15.21
N ASP A 125 -11.95 -44.29 -14.94
CA ASP A 125 -13.26 -44.68 -15.46
C ASP A 125 -13.60 -44.07 -16.83
N TYR A 126 -12.69 -43.27 -17.41
CA TYR A 126 -12.90 -42.67 -18.73
C TYR A 126 -12.32 -43.55 -19.84
N ILE A 127 -13.05 -43.64 -20.96
CA ILE A 127 -12.59 -44.39 -22.13
C ILE A 127 -11.32 -43.76 -22.72
N LYS A 128 -10.30 -44.57 -23.00
CA LYS A 128 -9.08 -44.08 -23.64
C LYS A 128 -9.31 -43.94 -25.14
N ARG A 129 -8.57 -43.02 -25.77
CA ARG A 129 -8.59 -42.87 -27.24
C ARG A 129 -8.27 -44.18 -27.97
N THR A 130 -7.37 -44.99 -27.41
CA THR A 130 -7.00 -46.31 -27.95
C THR A 130 -8.13 -47.34 -27.85
N ASP A 131 -9.05 -47.13 -26.93
CA ASP A 131 -10.18 -48.04 -26.66
C ASP A 131 -11.41 -47.65 -27.48
N MET A 132 -11.37 -46.50 -28.18
CA MET A 132 -12.39 -46.09 -29.12
C MET A 132 -12.29 -46.90 -30.41
N VAL A 133 -13.34 -47.65 -30.73
CA VAL A 133 -13.46 -48.41 -31.98
C VAL A 133 -14.51 -47.74 -32.86
N ALA A 134 -14.16 -47.50 -34.13
CA ALA A 134 -15.11 -46.96 -35.11
C ALA A 134 -16.13 -48.05 -35.49
N LEU A 135 -17.40 -47.66 -35.60
CA LEU A 135 -18.43 -48.57 -36.09
C LEU A 135 -18.15 -48.96 -37.55
N THR A 136 -18.32 -50.24 -37.84
CA THR A 136 -18.31 -50.75 -39.20
C THR A 136 -19.62 -50.43 -39.91
N ASN A 137 -19.59 -50.39 -41.24
CA ASN A 137 -20.82 -50.20 -42.03
C ASN A 137 -21.87 -51.28 -41.74
N GLN A 138 -21.45 -52.51 -41.41
CA GLN A 138 -22.37 -53.59 -41.08
C GLN A 138 -23.08 -53.34 -39.75
N GLU A 139 -22.35 -52.94 -38.71
CA GLU A 139 -22.95 -52.59 -37.41
C GLU A 139 -23.94 -51.41 -37.54
N ILE A 140 -23.66 -50.46 -38.43
CA ILE A 140 -24.59 -49.36 -38.76
C ILE A 140 -25.88 -49.90 -39.39
N LEU A 141 -25.76 -50.81 -40.36
CA LEU A 141 -26.92 -51.41 -41.03
C LEU A 141 -27.78 -52.24 -40.05
N ASP A 142 -27.15 -52.99 -39.15
CA ASP A 142 -27.84 -53.81 -38.15
C ASP A 142 -28.66 -52.95 -37.17
N ILE A 143 -28.14 -51.78 -36.77
CA ILE A 143 -28.87 -50.82 -35.92
C ILE A 143 -30.07 -50.24 -36.65
N ILE A 144 -29.93 -49.88 -37.93
CA ILE A 144 -31.03 -49.31 -38.73
C ILE A 144 -32.14 -50.35 -38.90
N ALA A 145 -31.80 -51.61 -39.17
CA ALA A 145 -32.78 -52.69 -39.31
C ALA A 145 -33.57 -52.97 -38.02
N LEU A 146 -32.95 -52.78 -36.85
CA LEU A 146 -33.61 -52.87 -35.54
C LEU A 146 -34.58 -51.69 -35.27
N ALA A 147 -34.36 -50.54 -35.90
CA ALA A 147 -35.17 -49.33 -35.71
C ALA A 147 -36.41 -49.27 -36.62
N GLU A 148 -36.50 -50.13 -37.64
CA GLU A 148 -37.62 -50.21 -38.59
C GLU A 148 -38.69 -51.25 -38.18
N VAL A 149 -38.61 -51.80 -36.96
CA VAL A 149 -39.62 -52.71 -36.35
C VAL A 149 -40.60 -51.95 -35.46
#